data_AF-A0A542YTP2-F1
#
_entry.id   AF-A0A542YTP2-F1
#
_cell.length_a   1.000
_cell.length_b   1.000
_cell.length_c   1.000
_cell.angle_alpha   90.00
_cell.angle_beta   90.00
_cell.angle_gamma   90.00
#
_symmetry.space_group_name_H-M   'P 1'
#
loop_
_entity.id
_entity.type
_entity.pdbx_description
1 polymer ?
#
loop_
_entity_poly.entity_id
_entity_poly.type
_entity_poly.pdbx_seq_one_letter_code
_entity_poly.pdbx_strand_id
1 'polypeptide(L)'
;MNMISRVLDRLGQDQAQQEADDLARACARTGCTRIADLVPRQTARVTGAVHSLAVQPAQSPPRLEVELYDGTGVLRLAWLGRRSIDGIRPGAYLTVWGRVTEVDDQATMFNPGYELLPHHV
;
A
#
# COMPACT_ATOMS: atom_id res chain seq x y z
N MET A 1 21.61 -16.71 29.69
CA MET A 1 21.80 -17.10 28.29
C MET A 1 20.58 -16.67 27.49
N ASN A 2 20.70 -15.64 26.65
CA ASN A 2 19.89 -15.46 25.42
C ASN A 2 20.40 -14.23 24.65
N MET A 3 21.40 -14.45 23.79
CA MET A 3 22.04 -13.40 22.97
C MET A 3 21.73 -13.56 21.47
N ILE A 4 20.77 -14.42 21.12
CA ILE A 4 20.53 -14.87 19.74
C ILE A 4 19.41 -14.06 19.03
N SER A 5 18.53 -13.38 19.78
CA SER A 5 17.33 -12.74 19.20
C SER A 5 17.58 -11.44 18.41
N ARG A 6 18.74 -10.80 18.53
CA ARG A 6 19.03 -9.51 17.84
C ARG A 6 19.60 -9.67 16.43
N VAL A 7 20.17 -10.83 16.11
CA VAL A 7 20.81 -11.09 14.80
C VAL A 7 19.78 -11.49 13.74
N LEU A 8 18.74 -12.22 14.14
CA LEU A 8 17.64 -12.62 13.26
C LEU A 8 16.75 -11.43 12.86
N ASP A 9 16.56 -10.48 13.77
CA ASP A 9 15.74 -9.28 13.53
C ASP A 9 16.38 -8.36 12.47
N ARG A 10 17.71 -8.21 12.50
CA ARG A 10 18.46 -7.43 11.50
C ARG A 10 18.37 -8.00 10.08
N LEU A 11 18.40 -9.33 9.92
CA LEU A 11 18.31 -9.96 8.60
C LEU A 11 16.92 -9.79 7.97
N GLY A 12 15.85 -9.86 8.78
CA GLY A 12 14.49 -9.59 8.32
C GLY A 12 14.29 -8.11 7.97
N GLN A 13 14.88 -7.20 8.74
CA GLN A 13 14.89 -5.77 8.45
C GLN A 13 15.65 -5.45 7.16
N ASP A 14 16.81 -6.06 6.93
CA ASP A 14 17.59 -5.85 5.70
C ASP A 14 16.83 -6.35 4.46
N GLN A 15 16.12 -7.48 4.56
CA GLN A 15 15.32 -8.01 3.46
C GLN A 15 14.09 -7.13 3.16
N ALA A 16 13.34 -6.72 4.19
CA ALA A 16 12.22 -5.81 4.03
C ALA A 16 12.65 -4.45 3.45
N GLN A 17 13.84 -3.97 3.84
CA GLN A 17 14.42 -2.73 3.31
C GLN A 17 14.83 -2.86 1.84
N GLN A 18 15.40 -4.01 1.44
CA GLN A 18 15.73 -4.28 0.03
C GLN A 18 14.47 -4.37 -0.84
N GLU A 19 13.44 -5.07 -0.36
CA GLU A 19 12.15 -5.15 -1.04
C GLU A 19 11.48 -3.78 -1.18
N ALA A 20 11.56 -2.95 -0.14
CA ALA A 20 11.12 -1.56 -0.14
C ALA A 20 11.88 -0.70 -1.18
N ASP A 21 13.21 -0.79 -1.20
CA ASP A 21 14.05 -0.02 -2.13
C ASP A 21 13.80 -0.43 -3.59
N ASP A 22 13.64 -1.72 -3.87
CA ASP A 22 13.33 -2.22 -5.20
C ASP A 22 11.92 -1.79 -5.65
N LEU A 23 10.96 -1.75 -4.74
CA LEU A 23 9.60 -1.26 -5.01
C LEU A 23 9.58 0.25 -5.29
N ALA A 24 10.37 1.03 -4.55
CA ALA A 24 10.49 2.46 -4.79
C ALA A 24 11.12 2.76 -6.16
N ARG A 25 12.13 1.97 -6.57
CA ARG A 25 12.75 2.08 -7.91
C ARG A 25 11.79 1.71 -9.04
N ALA A 26 10.95 0.70 -8.84
CA ALA A 26 9.89 0.31 -9.77
C ALA A 26 8.87 1.43 -10.01
N CYS A 27 8.46 2.12 -8.94
CA CYS A 27 7.52 3.24 -9.02
C CYS A 27 8.07 4.42 -9.82
N ALA A 28 9.34 4.76 -9.61
CA ALA A 28 10.00 5.85 -10.33
C ALA A 28 10.07 5.60 -11.85
N ARG A 29 10.23 4.34 -12.27
CA ARG A 29 10.28 3.94 -13.70
C ARG A 29 8.94 4.05 -14.43
N THR A 30 7.82 4.02 -13.72
CA THR A 30 6.47 3.94 -14.29
C THR A 30 5.74 5.28 -14.34
N GLY A 31 6.39 6.39 -13.96
CA GLY A 31 5.74 7.71 -13.87
C GLY A 31 4.77 7.82 -12.69
N CYS A 32 4.93 6.95 -11.68
CA CYS A 32 4.15 6.99 -10.45
C CYS A 32 4.79 7.92 -9.42
N THR A 33 3.96 8.54 -8.58
CA THR A 33 4.38 9.34 -7.43
C THR A 33 4.67 8.42 -6.26
N ARG A 34 5.79 8.64 -5.56
CA ARG A 34 6.09 7.93 -4.31
C ARG A 34 5.09 8.34 -3.23
N ILE A 35 4.73 7.42 -2.34
CA ILE A 35 3.78 7.68 -1.26
C ILE A 35 4.27 8.82 -0.35
N ALA A 36 5.57 8.87 -0.07
CA ALA A 36 6.19 9.94 0.72
C ALA A 36 6.08 11.34 0.08
N ASP A 37 5.85 11.42 -1.24
CA ASP A 37 5.75 12.68 -1.97
C ASP A 37 4.29 13.08 -2.28
N LEU A 38 3.31 12.34 -1.75
CA LEU A 38 1.90 12.64 -2.00
C LEU A 38 1.48 13.96 -1.37
N VAL A 39 0.74 14.74 -2.16
CA VAL A 39 0.20 16.04 -1.72
C VAL A 39 -1.31 15.93 -1.55
N PRO A 40 -1.86 16.24 -0.36
CA PRO A 40 -3.31 16.25 -0.14
C PRO A 40 -4.05 17.14 -1.15
N ARG A 41 -5.25 16.72 -1.54
CA ARG A 41 -6.14 17.38 -2.50
C ARG A 41 -5.63 17.41 -3.95
N GLN A 42 -4.54 16.71 -4.27
CA GLN A 42 -4.06 16.51 -5.64
C GLN A 42 -4.41 15.10 -6.15
N THR A 43 -4.47 14.93 -7.47
CA THR A 43 -4.55 13.60 -8.08
C THR A 43 -3.14 13.02 -8.20
N ALA A 44 -2.98 11.74 -7.88
CA ALA A 44 -1.73 11.02 -8.04
C ALA A 44 -1.97 9.62 -8.61
N ARG A 45 -0.92 9.04 -9.18
CA ARG A 45 -0.85 7.62 -9.57
C ARG A 45 0.28 6.98 -8.77
N VAL A 46 -0.01 5.87 -8.08
CA VAL A 46 0.91 5.22 -7.14
C VAL A 46 0.94 3.73 -7.46
N THR A 47 2.12 3.13 -7.43
CA THR A 47 2.27 1.68 -7.51
C THR A 47 2.80 1.15 -6.19
N GLY A 48 2.38 -0.04 -5.79
CA GLY A 48 2.86 -0.64 -4.55
C GLY A 48 2.34 -2.05 -4.33
N ALA A 49 2.80 -2.66 -3.24
CA ALA A 49 2.31 -3.93 -2.75
C ALA A 49 1.18 -3.70 -1.74
N VAL A 50 0.15 -4.52 -1.80
CA VAL A 50 -0.88 -4.60 -0.78
C VAL A 50 -0.25 -5.20 0.47
N HIS A 51 -0.10 -4.37 1.50
CA HIS A 51 0.49 -4.76 2.78
C HIS A 51 -0.55 -5.45 3.67
N SER A 52 -1.72 -4.84 3.83
CA SER A 52 -2.78 -5.33 4.71
C SER A 52 -4.17 -4.98 4.19
N LEU A 53 -5.19 -5.69 4.69
CA LEU A 53 -6.60 -5.36 4.51
C LEU A 53 -7.27 -5.30 5.88
N ALA A 54 -8.13 -4.31 6.11
CA ALA A 54 -8.88 -4.23 7.36
C ALA A 54 -10.10 -5.16 7.33
N VAL A 55 -10.28 -5.95 8.39
CA VAL A 55 -11.51 -6.72 8.61
C VAL A 55 -12.58 -5.79 9.16
N GLN A 56 -13.68 -5.65 8.44
CA GLN A 56 -14.82 -4.84 8.88
C GLN A 56 -15.88 -5.71 9.57
N PRO A 57 -16.54 -5.23 10.64
CA PRO A 57 -17.71 -5.90 11.20
C PRO A 57 -18.81 -6.12 10.15
N ALA A 58 -19.51 -7.25 10.24
CA ALA A 58 -20.54 -7.62 9.25
C ALA A 58 -21.72 -6.63 9.21
N GLN A 59 -22.06 -6.04 10.35
CA GLN A 59 -23.13 -5.04 10.49
C GLN A 59 -22.73 -3.61 10.10
N SER A 60 -21.43 -3.31 9.94
CA SER A 60 -21.00 -2.00 9.43
C SER A 60 -21.36 -1.85 7.96
N PRO A 61 -21.59 -0.63 7.43
CA PRO A 61 -21.71 -0.42 5.99
C PRO A 61 -20.53 -1.03 5.22
N PRO A 62 -20.74 -1.61 4.03
CA PRO A 62 -19.68 -2.27 3.29
C PRO A 62 -18.57 -1.28 2.91
N ARG A 63 -17.36 -1.57 3.39
CA ARG A 63 -16.13 -0.84 3.07
C ARG A 63 -14.99 -1.86 2.95
N LEU A 64 -14.18 -1.72 1.91
CA LEU A 64 -12.92 -2.41 1.76
C LEU A 64 -11.81 -1.40 2.02
N GLU A 65 -11.03 -1.62 3.07
CA GLU A 65 -9.84 -0.83 3.37
C GLU A 65 -8.59 -1.66 3.15
N VAL A 66 -7.63 -1.06 2.46
CA VAL A 66 -6.39 -1.70 2.04
C VAL A 66 -5.25 -0.74 2.31
N GLU A 67 -4.16 -1.25 2.84
CA GLU A 67 -2.90 -0.51 2.94
C GLU A 67 -2.01 -0.89 1.77
N LEU A 68 -1.63 0.12 0.98
CA LEU A 68 -0.66 0.00 -0.10
C LEU A 68 0.68 0.55 0.38
N TYR A 69 1.75 -0.21 0.18
CA TYR A 69 3.12 0.17 0.53
C TYR A 69 3.98 0.21 -0.73
N ASP A 70 4.80 1.25 -0.90
CA ASP A 70 5.68 1.42 -2.07
C ASP A 70 7.18 1.47 -1.71
N GLY A 71 7.52 1.19 -0.45
CA GLY A 71 8.86 1.35 0.10
C GLY A 71 9.08 2.69 0.82
N THR A 72 8.31 3.72 0.49
CA THR A 72 8.49 5.09 1.01
C THR A 72 7.44 5.50 2.03
N GLY A 73 6.28 4.86 2.03
CA GLY A 73 5.22 5.12 2.99
C GLY A 73 4.02 4.22 2.77
N VAL A 74 2.95 4.46 3.54
CA VAL A 74 1.69 3.73 3.47
C VAL A 74 0.57 4.63 2.95
N LEU A 75 -0.12 4.18 1.91
CA LEU A 75 -1.31 4.81 1.36
C LEU A 75 -2.53 3.95 1.68
N ARG A 76 -3.51 4.51 2.39
CA ARG A 76 -4.79 3.86 2.64
C ARG A 76 -5.69 3.98 1.41
N LEU A 77 -6.23 2.86 0.96
CA LEU A 77 -7.21 2.79 -0.12
C LEU A 77 -8.54 2.36 0.48
N ALA A 78 -9.60 3.11 0.21
CA ALA A 78 -10.92 2.84 0.75
C ALA A 78 -11.95 2.76 -0.37
N TRP A 79 -12.41 1.54 -0.70
CA TRP A 79 -13.58 1.36 -1.57
C TRP A 79 -14.84 1.26 -0.74
N LEU A 80 -15.68 2.29 -0.83
CA LEU A 80 -16.98 2.34 -0.19
C LEU A 80 -17.97 1.48 -0.98
N GLY A 81 -18.93 0.85 -0.30
CA GLY A 81 -19.93 0.00 -0.94
C GLY A 81 -19.44 -1.43 -1.26
N ARG A 82 -18.17 -1.75 -0.97
CA ARG A 82 -17.55 -3.05 -1.32
C ARG A 82 -17.01 -3.74 -0.07
N ARG A 83 -17.11 -5.07 -0.01
CA ARG A 83 -16.48 -5.90 1.04
C ARG A 83 -15.15 -6.49 0.59
N SER A 84 -15.07 -6.79 -0.70
CA SER A 84 -13.91 -7.38 -1.35
C SER A 84 -13.85 -6.93 -2.81
N ILE A 85 -12.67 -7.06 -3.39
CA ILE A 85 -12.41 -6.97 -4.82
C ILE A 85 -11.51 -8.15 -5.14
N ASP A 86 -11.90 -8.98 -6.11
CA ASP A 86 -11.13 -10.16 -6.47
C ASP A 86 -9.71 -9.77 -6.91
N GLY A 87 -8.73 -10.53 -6.44
CA GLY A 87 -7.32 -10.28 -6.71
C GLY A 87 -6.64 -9.33 -5.71
N ILE A 88 -7.38 -8.41 -5.05
CA ILE A 88 -6.82 -7.54 -4.01
C ILE A 88 -6.70 -8.32 -2.70
N ARG A 89 -5.48 -8.73 -2.37
CA ARG A 89 -5.11 -9.52 -1.19
C ARG A 89 -3.68 -9.14 -0.75
N PRO A 90 -3.25 -9.47 0.48
CA PRO A 90 -1.87 -9.21 0.91
C PRO A 90 -0.86 -9.82 -0.06
N GLY A 91 0.16 -9.06 -0.43
CA GLY A 91 1.18 -9.41 -1.43
C GLY A 91 0.78 -9.18 -2.89
N ALA A 92 -0.46 -8.78 -3.19
CA ALA A 92 -0.82 -8.36 -4.55
C ALA A 92 -0.18 -7.01 -4.88
N TYR A 93 0.18 -6.79 -6.15
CA TYR A 93 0.71 -5.52 -6.63
C TYR A 93 -0.38 -4.73 -7.34
N LEU A 94 -0.48 -3.44 -7.02
CA LEU A 94 -1.48 -2.54 -7.59
C LEU A 94 -0.81 -1.31 -8.15
N THR A 95 -1.33 -0.81 -9.26
CA THR A 95 -1.26 0.61 -9.57
C THR A 95 -2.62 1.23 -9.27
N VAL A 96 -2.64 2.31 -8.50
CA VAL A 96 -3.85 3.06 -8.14
C VAL A 96 -3.75 4.49 -8.59
N TRP A 97 -4.89 5.10 -8.90
CA TRP A 97 -4.96 6.52 -9.20
C TRP A 97 -6.24 7.14 -8.68
N GLY A 98 -6.10 8.38 -8.21
CA GLY A 98 -7.21 9.11 -7.61
C GLY A 98 -6.73 10.32 -6.86
N ARG A 99 -7.68 11.00 -6.22
CA ARG A 99 -7.40 12.17 -5.40
C ARG A 99 -6.91 11.74 -4.02
N VAL A 100 -5.75 12.25 -3.63
CA VAL A 100 -5.18 12.09 -2.30
C VAL A 100 -5.97 12.94 -1.30
N THR A 101 -6.31 12.34 -0.18
CA THR A 101 -6.87 13.00 1.01
C THR A 101 -6.03 12.65 2.21
N GLU A 102 -6.17 13.41 3.30
CA GLU A 102 -5.56 13.09 4.58
C GLU A 102 -6.70 12.80 5.56
N VAL A 103 -6.64 11.64 6.21
CA VAL A 103 -7.62 11.19 7.20
C VAL A 103 -6.84 10.49 8.29
N ASP A 104 -6.98 10.95 9.53
CA ASP A 104 -6.22 10.47 10.69
C ASP A 104 -4.70 10.47 10.43
N ASP A 105 -4.19 11.59 9.90
CA ASP A 105 -2.78 11.79 9.52
C ASP A 105 -2.23 10.77 8.50
N GLN A 106 -3.10 10.03 7.81
CA GLN A 106 -2.72 9.05 6.80
C GLN A 106 -3.23 9.46 5.41
N ALA A 107 -2.33 9.46 4.44
CA ALA A 107 -2.68 9.61 3.03
C ALA A 107 -3.70 8.53 2.65
N THR A 108 -4.84 8.97 2.11
CA THR A 108 -5.99 8.11 1.83
C THR A 108 -6.58 8.44 0.45
N MET A 109 -6.90 7.42 -0.35
CA MET A 109 -7.72 7.56 -1.56
C MET A 109 -9.05 6.83 -1.38
N PHE A 110 -10.15 7.54 -1.64
CA PHE A 110 -11.49 6.95 -1.66
C PHE A 110 -11.90 6.57 -3.08
N ASN A 111 -12.41 5.35 -3.24
CA ASN A 111 -12.81 4.75 -4.50
C ASN A 111 -11.80 5.00 -5.64
N PRO A 112 -10.50 4.74 -5.44
CA PRO A 112 -9.52 4.96 -6.49
C PRO A 112 -9.77 4.02 -7.68
N GLY A 113 -9.38 4.49 -8.86
CA GLY A 113 -9.15 3.59 -9.99
C GLY A 113 -7.93 2.72 -9.68
N TYR A 114 -7.93 1.49 -10.19
CA TYR A 114 -6.86 0.54 -9.91
C TYR A 114 -6.62 -0.40 -11.09
N GLU A 115 -5.42 -0.95 -11.12
CA GLU A 115 -4.96 -2.01 -12.01
C GLU A 115 -4.22 -3.05 -11.17
N LEU A 116 -4.58 -4.33 -11.35
CA LEU A 116 -3.87 -5.45 -10.75
C LEU A 116 -2.65 -5.78 -11.61
N LEU A 117 -1.48 -5.85 -10.97
CA LEU A 117 -0.24 -6.19 -11.63
C LEU A 117 0.09 -7.68 -11.41
N PRO A 118 0.61 -8.38 -12.43
CA PRO A 118 0.90 -9.81 -12.33
C PRO A 118 2.07 -10.14 -11.40
N HIS A 119 3.03 -9.23 -11.24
CA HIS A 119 4.19 -9.33 -10.34
C HIS A 119 4.80 -7.93 -10.12
N HIS A 120 5.78 -7.84 -9.22
CA HIS A 120 6.61 -6.64 -8.98
C HIS A 120 7.26 -6.15 -10.29
N VAL A 121 7.34 -4.83 -10.51
CA VAL A 121 7.66 -4.19 -11.81
C VAL A 121 9.11 -3.74 -11.94
#